data_AF-A0AAQ3RG32-F1
#
_entry.id   AF-A0AAQ3RG32-F1
#
_cell.length_a   1.000
_cell.length_b   1.000
_cell.length_c   1.000
_cell.angle_alpha   90.00
_cell.angle_beta   90.00
_cell.angle_gamma   90.00
#
_symmetry.space_group_name_H-M   'P 1'
#
loop_
_entity.id
_entity.type
_entity.pdbx_description
1 polymer ?
#
loop_
_entity_poly.entity_id
_entity_poly.type
_entity_poly.pdbx_seq_one_letter_code
_entity_poly.pdbx_strand_id
1 'polypeptide(L)'
;MAKTCLVYLYCASLLLTLSTSLAAPSSNPSLYDNFLRCLTQQTKSSTPLSNIVFPQNNPAFPTVLENYIRNARFNNSQTPKPLLIVTPLQESHVQGAVICAKAANIQLKIRSGGHDYEGISYVSQKPFIILDMFNLRAIKVDTTNQVAVVQTGATLGELYYGIWKNSKVHGFPAGVCPTVGVGGTVSGAGYGNMLRKYGLSVDNVIDAQIVDVKGNLLNRKSMGEDLFWAIRGGGGASFGVVVSYTFKLVPVPETVTIFRVQKTLETNVTATDLVVQWQQVAPTTDDRLFMRLLLQPVSSEVVKGKKTIRASVVALFLGGADEVVSILGKEFPLLGLKKEDCMEVRWIDSVLWWNDDESLKNGEKPETLLNRNLNSATFLKRKSDYVEKAIPRDGLMSIFKKMIELGKVGLVFNPYGGKMGEIPSDATPFPHRKGNLFKIQYSVNWKDPSAGADLNFTNQAKMLYTYMTPFVSKNPRRAYLNYRDLDIGVNNFGDNSFEEGQVYGRKFFNQNFDRLVNIKTKVDPQNFFRNEQSIPVRPTKP
;
A
#
# COMPACT_ATOMS: atom_id res chain seq x y z
N MET A 1 -100.96 46.54 3.13
CA MET A 1 -101.01 45.92 4.47
C MET A 1 -100.68 44.45 4.36
N ALA A 2 -99.72 44.00 5.19
CA ALA A 2 -99.35 42.62 5.53
C ALA A 2 -98.96 41.65 4.41
N LYS A 3 -97.67 41.25 4.38
CA LYS A 3 -97.19 39.88 4.09
C LYS A 3 -95.73 39.70 4.53
N THR A 4 -95.62 39.01 5.68
CA THR A 4 -94.62 38.01 6.11
C THR A 4 -93.12 38.27 5.90
N CYS A 5 -92.40 38.34 7.04
CA CYS A 5 -90.95 38.49 7.17
C CYS A 5 -90.30 37.12 7.45
N LEU A 6 -89.20 36.79 6.77
CA LEU A 6 -88.32 35.64 7.08
C LEU A 6 -86.87 36.13 6.98
N VAL A 7 -86.14 36.08 8.10
CA VAL A 7 -84.71 36.41 8.18
C VAL A 7 -83.97 35.17 8.67
N TYR A 8 -82.94 34.75 7.92
CA TYR A 8 -82.04 33.65 8.25
C TYR A 8 -80.96 34.10 9.25
N LEU A 9 -80.77 33.35 10.34
CA LEU A 9 -79.60 33.43 11.23
C LEU A 9 -78.56 32.37 10.83
N TYR A 10 -77.30 32.77 10.63
CA TYR A 10 -76.14 31.87 10.56
C TYR A 10 -75.37 31.92 11.89
N CYS A 11 -75.24 30.78 12.56
CA CYS A 11 -74.34 30.58 13.71
C CYS A 11 -73.01 30.01 13.23
N ALA A 12 -71.89 30.67 13.58
CA ALA A 12 -70.54 30.10 13.46
C ALA A 12 -69.98 29.83 14.86
N SER A 13 -69.77 28.55 15.19
CA SER A 13 -69.17 28.08 16.44
C SER A 13 -67.69 27.77 16.23
N LEU A 14 -66.82 28.51 16.92
CA LEU A 14 -65.38 28.24 17.01
C LEU A 14 -65.13 27.16 18.08
N LEU A 15 -64.66 25.97 17.67
CA LEU A 15 -64.22 24.90 18.57
C LEU A 15 -62.69 24.94 18.69
N LEU A 16 -62.19 25.30 19.88
CA LEU A 16 -60.78 25.14 20.27
C LEU A 16 -60.55 23.67 20.68
N THR A 17 -59.79 22.91 19.90
CA THR A 17 -59.33 21.57 20.28
C THR A 17 -57.88 21.63 20.77
N LEU A 18 -57.69 21.57 22.10
CA LEU A 18 -56.38 21.26 22.68
C LEU A 18 -56.02 19.80 22.31
N SER A 19 -55.09 19.64 21.38
CA SER A 19 -54.55 18.33 20.99
C SER A 19 -53.24 18.10 21.75
N THR A 20 -53.29 17.32 22.82
CA THR A 20 -52.08 16.80 23.47
C THR A 20 -51.50 15.67 22.61
N SER A 21 -50.65 16.02 21.65
CA SER A 21 -49.86 15.02 20.94
C SER A 21 -48.74 14.50 21.85
N LEU A 22 -48.99 13.38 22.54
CA LEU A 22 -47.92 12.50 22.97
C LEU A 22 -47.35 11.85 21.70
N ALA A 23 -46.46 12.57 21.02
CA ALA A 23 -45.60 11.98 20.01
C ALA A 23 -44.66 11.01 20.73
N ALA A 24 -44.89 9.71 20.56
CA ALA A 24 -43.85 8.73 20.82
C ALA A 24 -42.62 9.11 19.95
N PRO A 25 -41.39 9.15 20.49
CA PRO A 25 -40.23 9.47 19.67
C PRO A 25 -39.99 8.30 18.72
N SER A 26 -40.48 8.42 17.48
CA SER A 26 -40.07 7.56 16.38
C SER A 26 -38.70 8.01 15.86
N SER A 27 -37.65 7.90 16.69
CA SER A 27 -36.29 7.96 16.18
C SER A 27 -35.87 6.54 15.84
N ASN A 28 -35.95 6.18 14.56
CA ASN A 28 -35.13 5.05 14.09
C ASN A 28 -33.69 5.35 14.52
N PRO A 29 -33.05 4.51 15.35
CA PRO A 29 -31.72 4.79 15.84
C PRO A 29 -30.77 4.97 14.67
N SER A 30 -29.92 6.00 14.73
CA SER A 30 -28.97 6.29 13.67
C SER A 30 -28.02 5.11 13.45
N LEU A 31 -27.37 5.04 12.28
CA LEU A 31 -26.32 4.03 12.04
C LEU A 31 -25.30 4.02 13.18
N TYR A 32 -24.92 5.19 13.69
CA TYR A 32 -24.03 5.34 14.83
C TYR A 32 -24.59 4.65 16.09
N ASP A 33 -25.83 4.92 16.48
CA ASP A 33 -26.42 4.36 17.71
C ASP A 33 -26.55 2.84 17.63
N ASN A 34 -26.96 2.31 16.47
CA ASN A 34 -27.07 0.88 16.25
C ASN A 34 -25.69 0.20 16.24
N PHE A 35 -24.72 0.81 15.57
CA PHE A 35 -23.36 0.28 15.51
C PHE A 35 -22.71 0.29 16.89
N LEU A 36 -22.85 1.39 17.65
CA LEU A 36 -22.29 1.52 19.00
C LEU A 36 -22.93 0.54 19.99
N ARG A 37 -24.26 0.36 19.92
CA ARG A 37 -24.97 -0.65 20.72
C ARG A 37 -24.48 -2.06 20.40
N CYS A 38 -24.39 -2.40 19.12
CA CYS A 38 -23.85 -3.67 18.67
C CYS A 38 -22.41 -3.86 19.18
N LEU A 39 -21.54 -2.87 19.02
CA LEU A 39 -20.15 -2.96 19.40
C LEU A 39 -19.99 -3.15 20.92
N THR A 40 -20.78 -2.43 21.72
CA THR A 40 -20.83 -2.60 23.18
C THR A 40 -21.22 -4.03 23.56
N GLN A 41 -22.23 -4.59 22.91
CA GLN A 41 -22.66 -5.97 23.14
C GLN A 41 -21.59 -7.01 22.75
N GLN A 42 -20.94 -6.84 21.58
CA GLN A 42 -19.95 -7.79 21.09
C GLN A 42 -18.65 -7.77 21.88
N THR A 43 -18.23 -6.60 22.36
CA THR A 43 -16.95 -6.43 23.08
C THR A 43 -17.07 -6.69 24.58
N LYS A 44 -18.30 -6.65 25.14
CA LYS A 44 -18.57 -6.64 26.58
C LYS A 44 -17.73 -5.57 27.31
N SER A 45 -17.46 -4.45 26.64
CA SER A 45 -16.57 -3.41 27.15
C SER A 45 -17.20 -2.72 28.36
N SER A 46 -16.43 -2.57 29.43
CA SER A 46 -16.77 -1.71 30.58
C SER A 46 -16.46 -0.23 30.33
N THR A 47 -15.70 0.10 29.28
CA THR A 47 -15.37 1.47 28.91
C THR A 47 -16.25 1.99 27.77
N PRO A 48 -16.63 3.29 27.77
CA PRO A 48 -17.41 3.90 26.71
C PRO A 48 -16.71 3.79 25.35
N LEU A 49 -17.32 3.05 24.41
CA LEU A 49 -16.78 2.85 23.06
C LEU A 49 -17.02 4.04 22.12
N SER A 50 -17.73 5.07 22.57
CA SER A 50 -17.90 6.33 21.84
C SER A 50 -16.58 7.03 21.54
N ASN A 51 -15.53 6.77 22.34
CA ASN A 51 -14.20 7.35 22.14
C ASN A 51 -13.40 6.70 21.00
N ILE A 52 -13.90 5.58 20.44
CA ILE A 52 -13.26 4.87 19.33
C ILE A 52 -14.15 4.77 18.10
N VAL A 53 -15.37 5.34 18.12
CA VAL A 53 -16.30 5.37 17.00
C VAL A 53 -16.63 6.83 16.67
N PHE A 54 -16.14 7.29 15.52
CA PHE A 54 -16.26 8.68 15.07
C PHE A 54 -17.32 8.78 13.96
N PRO A 55 -18.52 9.28 14.25
CA PRO A 55 -19.48 9.69 13.22
C PRO A 55 -19.08 11.03 12.59
N GLN A 56 -19.63 11.36 11.42
CA GLN A 56 -19.27 12.57 10.66
C GLN A 56 -19.49 13.89 11.42
N ASN A 57 -20.45 13.93 12.34
CA ASN A 57 -20.71 15.11 13.19
C ASN A 57 -19.79 15.20 14.41
N ASN A 58 -18.91 14.22 14.64
CA ASN A 58 -17.91 14.29 15.70
C ASN A 58 -16.81 15.29 15.29
N PRO A 59 -16.47 16.29 16.14
CA PRO A 59 -15.45 17.29 15.81
C PRO A 59 -14.06 16.72 15.46
N ALA A 60 -13.70 15.54 15.97
CA ALA A 60 -12.44 14.87 15.68
C ALA A 60 -12.44 14.09 14.36
N PHE A 61 -13.61 13.88 13.73
CA PHE A 61 -13.75 13.05 12.52
C PHE A 61 -12.83 13.50 11.37
N PRO A 62 -12.75 14.80 10.99
CA PRO A 62 -11.88 15.24 9.89
C PRO A 62 -10.41 14.92 10.18
N THR A 63 -9.93 15.23 11.39
CA THR A 63 -8.54 14.96 11.79
C THR A 63 -8.22 13.47 11.79
N VAL A 64 -9.08 12.63 12.35
CA VAL A 64 -8.90 11.16 12.36
C VAL A 64 -8.88 10.61 10.93
N LEU A 65 -9.71 11.14 10.04
CA LEU A 65 -9.73 10.74 8.65
C LEU A 65 -8.44 11.15 7.92
N GLU A 66 -8.03 12.41 8.03
CA GLU A 66 -6.99 13.01 7.20
C GLU A 66 -5.56 12.64 7.60
N ASN A 67 -5.30 12.40 8.89
CA ASN A 67 -3.95 12.10 9.42
C ASN A 67 -3.22 10.95 8.71
N TYR A 68 -3.97 10.02 8.12
CA TYR A 68 -3.43 8.85 7.43
C TYR A 68 -3.86 8.76 5.97
N ILE A 69 -4.24 9.87 5.33
CA ILE A 69 -4.33 9.92 3.87
C ILE A 69 -2.94 10.24 3.31
N ARG A 70 -2.41 9.38 2.43
CA ARG A 70 -1.05 9.54 1.87
C ARG A 70 -1.04 9.94 0.40
N ASN A 71 -2.13 9.75 -0.31
CA ASN A 71 -2.31 10.25 -1.66
C ASN A 71 -3.33 11.39 -1.69
N ALA A 72 -2.83 12.62 -1.88
CA ALA A 72 -3.63 13.84 -1.82
C ALA A 72 -4.72 13.93 -2.90
N ARG A 73 -4.63 13.12 -3.96
CA ARG A 73 -5.69 12.98 -4.98
C ARG A 73 -7.04 12.59 -4.37
N PHE A 74 -7.00 11.89 -3.25
CA PHE A 74 -8.18 11.40 -2.53
C PHE A 74 -8.46 12.21 -1.25
N ASN A 75 -7.84 13.38 -1.09
CA ASN A 75 -8.11 14.29 0.01
C ASN A 75 -8.74 15.60 -0.49
N ASN A 76 -9.94 15.51 -1.07
CA ASN A 76 -10.71 16.66 -1.53
C ASN A 76 -12.18 16.55 -1.12
N SER A 77 -12.93 17.64 -1.32
CA SER A 77 -14.35 17.73 -0.96
C SER A 77 -15.25 16.78 -1.75
N GLN A 78 -14.86 16.41 -2.98
CA GLN A 78 -15.63 15.50 -3.85
C GLN A 78 -15.40 14.03 -3.52
N THR A 79 -14.32 13.70 -2.81
CA THR A 79 -14.00 12.30 -2.46
C THR A 79 -15.04 11.80 -1.45
N PRO A 80 -15.72 10.66 -1.71
CA PRO A 80 -16.67 10.08 -0.77
C PRO A 80 -16.05 9.85 0.61
N LYS A 81 -16.81 10.18 1.67
CA LYS A 81 -16.38 10.09 3.07
C LYS A 81 -17.05 8.90 3.75
N PRO A 82 -16.39 8.22 4.71
CA PRO A 82 -17.01 7.13 5.44
C PRO A 82 -18.15 7.64 6.32
N LEU A 83 -19.11 6.77 6.63
CA LEU A 83 -20.18 7.09 7.57
C LEU A 83 -19.69 7.07 9.02
N LEU A 84 -18.76 6.16 9.33
CA LEU A 84 -18.12 6.02 10.64
C LEU A 84 -16.63 5.68 10.47
N ILE A 85 -15.80 6.09 11.43
CA ILE A 85 -14.44 5.58 11.60
C ILE A 85 -14.35 4.87 12.95
N VAL A 86 -13.82 3.65 12.96
CA VAL A 86 -13.59 2.85 14.17
C VAL A 86 -12.09 2.71 14.41
N THR A 87 -11.59 3.11 15.57
CA THR A 87 -10.16 3.09 15.92
C THR A 87 -9.89 2.10 17.07
N PRO A 88 -9.84 0.79 16.81
CA PRO A 88 -9.77 -0.24 17.85
C PRO A 88 -8.54 -0.09 18.74
N LEU A 89 -8.71 -0.35 20.04
CA LEU A 89 -7.62 -0.33 21.04
C LEU A 89 -7.16 -1.74 21.44
N GLN A 90 -7.96 -2.75 21.10
CA GLN A 90 -7.73 -4.15 21.40
C GLN A 90 -8.40 -5.04 20.35
N GLU A 91 -8.02 -6.32 20.33
CA GLU A 91 -8.49 -7.32 19.36
C GLU A 91 -10.02 -7.49 19.37
N SER A 92 -10.65 -7.47 20.55
CA SER A 92 -12.10 -7.61 20.68
C SER A 92 -12.87 -6.49 19.96
N HIS A 93 -12.30 -5.27 19.87
CA HIS A 93 -12.90 -4.16 19.12
C HIS A 93 -12.88 -4.42 17.62
N VAL A 94 -11.84 -5.10 17.10
CA VAL A 94 -11.76 -5.53 15.70
C VAL A 94 -12.83 -6.59 15.41
N GLN A 95 -12.93 -7.60 16.28
CA GLN A 95 -13.94 -8.66 16.18
C GLN A 95 -15.36 -8.07 16.16
N GLY A 96 -15.67 -7.20 17.12
CA GLY A 96 -16.95 -6.53 17.20
C GLY A 96 -17.22 -5.64 15.98
N ALA A 97 -16.23 -4.89 15.48
CA ALA A 97 -16.41 -4.04 14.31
C ALA A 97 -16.75 -4.86 13.04
N VAL A 98 -16.13 -6.03 12.85
CA VAL A 98 -16.45 -6.94 11.75
C VAL A 98 -17.90 -7.46 11.88
N ILE A 99 -18.27 -7.95 13.05
CA ILE A 99 -19.62 -8.49 13.31
C ILE A 99 -20.68 -7.40 13.09
N CYS A 100 -20.46 -6.20 13.63
CA CYS A 100 -21.41 -5.10 13.55
C CYS A 100 -21.51 -4.49 12.15
N ALA A 101 -20.39 -4.38 11.41
CA ALA A 101 -20.42 -3.94 10.02
C ALA A 101 -21.18 -4.93 9.14
N LYS A 102 -21.01 -6.24 9.38
CA LYS A 102 -21.75 -7.29 8.69
C LYS A 102 -23.24 -7.23 9.01
N ALA A 103 -23.61 -7.10 10.30
CA ALA A 103 -25.00 -6.97 10.73
C ALA A 103 -25.69 -5.72 10.16
N ALA A 104 -24.96 -4.61 10.02
CA ALA A 104 -25.44 -3.37 9.42
C ALA A 104 -25.41 -3.37 7.88
N ASN A 105 -24.96 -4.45 7.25
CA ASN A 105 -24.78 -4.56 5.80
C ASN A 105 -24.00 -3.37 5.18
N ILE A 106 -22.94 -2.93 5.86
CA ILE A 106 -22.10 -1.81 5.41
C ILE A 106 -20.72 -2.29 5.00
N GLN A 107 -20.15 -1.67 3.96
CA GLN A 107 -18.82 -2.04 3.50
C GLN A 107 -17.77 -1.62 4.53
N LEU A 108 -16.88 -2.56 4.87
CA LEU A 108 -15.75 -2.33 5.76
C LEU A 108 -14.49 -2.05 4.93
N LYS A 109 -13.91 -0.86 5.07
CA LYS A 109 -12.56 -0.54 4.55
C LYS A 109 -11.57 -0.59 5.71
N ILE A 110 -10.43 -1.26 5.51
CA ILE A 110 -9.42 -1.46 6.55
C ILE A 110 -8.23 -0.57 6.25
N ARG A 111 -7.86 0.28 7.20
CA ARG A 111 -6.71 1.19 7.08
C ARG A 111 -5.65 0.86 8.13
N SER A 112 -4.39 0.89 7.69
CA SER A 112 -3.20 0.78 8.54
C SER A 112 -2.41 2.09 8.40
N GLY A 113 -1.39 2.15 7.51
CA GLY A 113 -0.63 3.38 7.26
C GLY A 113 -1.21 4.29 6.16
N GLY A 114 -2.26 3.84 5.47
CA GLY A 114 -2.99 4.62 4.46
C GLY A 114 -2.23 4.93 3.16
N HIS A 115 -1.27 4.09 2.80
CA HIS A 115 -0.46 4.19 1.58
C HIS A 115 -1.07 3.55 0.33
N ASP A 116 -2.37 3.23 0.34
CA ASP A 116 -3.01 2.67 -0.84
C ASP A 116 -2.99 3.69 -1.99
N TYR A 117 -2.40 3.32 -3.13
CA TYR A 117 -2.15 4.24 -4.24
C TYR A 117 -3.43 4.74 -4.91
N GLU A 118 -4.55 4.06 -4.72
CA GLU A 118 -5.87 4.42 -5.25
C GLU A 118 -6.86 4.74 -4.13
N GLY A 119 -6.36 4.98 -2.91
CA GLY A 119 -7.16 5.39 -1.76
C GLY A 119 -8.11 4.31 -1.22
N ILE A 120 -7.98 3.06 -1.65
CA ILE A 120 -9.00 2.03 -1.39
C ILE A 120 -9.19 1.71 0.09
N SER A 121 -8.17 1.91 0.92
CA SER A 121 -8.30 1.75 2.38
C SER A 121 -9.20 2.78 3.05
N TYR A 122 -9.57 3.88 2.37
CA TYR A 122 -10.35 4.98 2.95
C TYR A 122 -11.34 5.66 1.99
N VAL A 123 -11.51 5.14 0.78
CA VAL A 123 -12.49 5.61 -0.21
C VAL A 123 -13.33 4.45 -0.72
N SER A 124 -14.62 4.67 -0.89
CA SER A 124 -15.55 3.81 -1.61
C SER A 124 -16.63 4.62 -2.30
N GLN A 125 -17.13 4.12 -3.42
CA GLN A 125 -18.34 4.65 -4.07
C GLN A 125 -19.64 4.13 -3.43
N LYS A 126 -19.56 3.11 -2.56
CA LYS A 126 -20.68 2.58 -1.78
C LYS A 126 -20.61 3.10 -0.34
N PRO A 127 -21.73 3.19 0.39
CA PRO A 127 -21.71 3.50 1.82
C PRO A 127 -20.75 2.57 2.57
N PHE A 128 -19.85 3.16 3.35
CA PHE A 128 -18.76 2.42 3.97
C PHE A 128 -18.38 3.00 5.33
N ILE A 129 -17.70 2.18 6.14
CA ILE A 129 -17.00 2.61 7.35
C ILE A 129 -15.51 2.27 7.23
N ILE A 130 -14.67 3.00 7.96
CA ILE A 130 -13.25 2.68 8.08
C ILE A 130 -13.00 2.00 9.42
N LEU A 131 -12.31 0.87 9.38
CA LEU A 131 -11.61 0.31 10.54
C LEU A 131 -10.15 0.75 10.46
N ASP A 132 -9.76 1.70 11.30
CA ASP A 132 -8.43 2.29 11.28
C ASP A 132 -7.55 1.74 12.40
N MET A 133 -6.58 0.93 12.01
CA MET A 133 -5.79 0.08 12.90
C MET A 133 -4.68 0.84 13.63
N PHE A 134 -4.50 2.17 13.44
CA PHE A 134 -3.31 2.90 13.90
C PHE A 134 -3.01 2.79 15.42
N ASN A 135 -4.01 2.48 16.25
CA ASN A 135 -3.82 2.25 17.68
C ASN A 135 -3.26 0.86 18.01
N LEU A 136 -3.50 -0.16 17.17
CA LEU A 136 -2.96 -1.51 17.29
C LEU A 136 -1.58 -1.57 16.62
N ARG A 137 -0.57 -1.04 17.32
CA ARG A 137 0.80 -0.88 16.80
C ARG A 137 1.89 -1.38 17.74
N ALA A 138 1.56 -2.28 18.67
CA ALA A 138 2.54 -2.88 19.55
C ALA A 138 3.58 -3.69 18.75
N ILE A 139 4.85 -3.57 19.14
CA ILE A 139 5.99 -4.30 18.58
C ILE A 139 6.72 -4.95 19.75
N LYS A 140 6.86 -6.28 19.70
CA LYS A 140 7.65 -7.07 20.65
C LYS A 140 8.77 -7.75 19.89
N VAL A 141 10.02 -7.49 20.27
CA VAL A 141 11.21 -8.06 19.65
C VAL A 141 11.85 -9.05 20.62
N ASP A 142 12.08 -10.27 20.14
CA ASP A 142 12.82 -11.31 20.82
C ASP A 142 14.10 -11.59 20.02
N THR A 143 15.21 -11.09 20.53
CA THR A 143 16.53 -11.25 19.89
C THR A 143 17.12 -12.65 20.08
N THR A 144 16.65 -13.41 21.07
CA THR A 144 17.10 -14.79 21.32
C THR A 144 16.56 -15.71 20.24
N ASN A 145 15.26 -15.62 19.96
CA ASN A 145 14.61 -16.41 18.91
C ASN A 145 14.69 -15.73 17.52
N GLN A 146 15.16 -14.48 17.48
CA GLN A 146 15.23 -13.62 16.28
C GLN A 146 13.85 -13.44 15.66
N VAL A 147 12.88 -13.07 16.47
CA VAL A 147 11.47 -12.92 16.08
C VAL A 147 10.96 -11.54 16.48
N ALA A 148 10.06 -10.97 15.70
CA ALA A 148 9.27 -9.81 16.09
C ALA A 148 7.78 -10.05 15.89
N VAL A 149 6.98 -9.84 16.94
CA VAL A 149 5.51 -9.82 16.86
C VAL A 149 5.06 -8.37 16.72
N VAL A 150 4.36 -8.08 15.63
CA VAL A 150 4.08 -6.71 15.17
C VAL A 150 2.61 -6.58 14.84
N GLN A 151 1.90 -5.70 15.54
CA GLN A 151 0.52 -5.38 15.20
C GLN A 151 0.45 -4.54 13.92
N THR A 152 -0.60 -4.74 13.12
CA THR A 152 -0.69 -4.25 11.74
C THR A 152 -0.89 -2.75 11.61
N GLY A 153 -1.24 -2.04 12.67
CA GLY A 153 -1.27 -0.57 12.74
C GLY A 153 0.10 0.09 12.87
N ALA A 154 1.15 -0.69 13.16
CA ALA A 154 2.52 -0.20 13.18
C ALA A 154 2.99 0.20 11.77
N THR A 155 3.91 1.16 11.71
CA THR A 155 4.60 1.54 10.47
C THR A 155 5.92 0.79 10.31
N LEU A 156 6.47 0.79 9.11
CA LEU A 156 7.80 0.22 8.85
C LEU A 156 8.89 0.94 9.65
N GLY A 157 8.79 2.26 9.82
CA GLY A 157 9.70 3.04 10.66
C GLY A 157 9.68 2.60 12.12
N GLU A 158 8.48 2.43 12.70
CA GLU A 158 8.32 1.90 14.06
C GLU A 158 8.92 0.49 14.18
N LEU A 159 8.72 -0.38 13.17
CA LEU A 159 9.31 -1.72 13.11
C LEU A 159 10.85 -1.68 13.08
N TYR A 160 11.43 -0.92 12.16
CA TYR A 160 12.87 -0.82 12.01
C TYR A 160 13.54 -0.25 13.26
N TYR A 161 12.95 0.80 13.86
CA TYR A 161 13.41 1.34 15.13
C TYR A 161 13.32 0.32 16.26
N GLY A 162 12.19 -0.39 16.37
CA GLY A 162 11.99 -1.42 17.39
C GLY A 162 13.03 -2.54 17.30
N ILE A 163 13.36 -3.00 16.10
CA ILE A 163 14.42 -4.01 15.88
C ILE A 163 15.78 -3.43 16.27
N TRP A 164 16.16 -2.27 15.72
CA TRP A 164 17.46 -1.66 15.97
C TRP A 164 17.69 -1.34 17.46
N LYS A 165 16.65 -0.92 18.17
CA LYS A 165 16.72 -0.64 19.61
C LYS A 165 17.12 -1.88 20.41
N ASN A 166 16.70 -3.07 19.97
CA ASN A 166 16.98 -4.34 20.65
C ASN A 166 18.21 -5.07 20.10
N SER A 167 18.58 -4.87 18.83
CA SER A 167 19.74 -5.51 18.21
C SER A 167 20.33 -4.67 17.08
N LYS A 168 21.66 -4.53 17.06
CA LYS A 168 22.40 -3.80 16.00
C LYS A 168 22.71 -4.66 14.77
N VAL A 169 22.58 -5.98 14.89
CA VAL A 169 22.91 -6.97 13.86
C VAL A 169 21.70 -7.72 13.31
N HIS A 170 20.50 -7.18 13.53
CA HIS A 170 19.26 -7.71 12.97
C HIS A 170 18.50 -6.63 12.21
N GLY A 171 17.82 -7.02 11.15
CA GLY A 171 16.93 -6.18 10.34
C GLY A 171 15.70 -6.95 9.88
N PHE A 172 14.91 -6.32 9.01
CA PHE A 172 13.76 -6.95 8.37
C PHE A 172 13.59 -6.47 6.91
N PRO A 173 13.44 -7.38 5.91
CA PRO A 173 13.33 -7.01 4.52
C PRO A 173 11.92 -6.50 4.18
N ALA A 174 11.74 -5.17 4.24
CA ALA A 174 10.50 -4.50 3.87
C ALA A 174 10.77 -3.19 3.11
N GLY A 175 9.71 -2.40 2.86
CA GLY A 175 9.76 -1.18 2.05
C GLY A 175 10.64 -0.07 2.63
N VAL A 176 11.10 0.84 1.77
CA VAL A 176 12.00 1.94 2.15
C VAL A 176 11.28 3.14 2.77
N CYS A 177 9.96 3.25 2.63
CA CYS A 177 9.17 4.39 3.12
C CYS A 177 8.71 4.14 4.58
N PRO A 178 9.21 4.89 5.59
CA PRO A 178 8.97 4.59 7.00
C PRO A 178 7.50 4.66 7.41
N THR A 179 6.71 5.55 6.83
CA THR A 179 5.29 5.75 7.21
C THR A 179 4.33 4.72 6.60
N VAL A 180 4.83 3.78 5.79
CA VAL A 180 4.02 2.67 5.26
C VAL A 180 3.61 1.75 6.40
N GLY A 181 2.32 1.42 6.48
CA GLY A 181 1.79 0.53 7.50
C GLY A 181 2.05 -0.94 7.21
N VAL A 182 2.41 -1.70 8.25
CA VAL A 182 2.75 -3.12 8.19
C VAL A 182 1.60 -3.95 7.62
N GLY A 183 0.36 -3.66 8.01
CA GLY A 183 -0.82 -4.42 7.57
C GLY A 183 -0.96 -4.50 6.06
N GLY A 184 -0.94 -3.34 5.39
CA GLY A 184 -1.08 -3.27 3.93
C GLY A 184 0.11 -3.87 3.20
N THR A 185 1.32 -3.39 3.52
CA THR A 185 2.54 -3.75 2.78
C THR A 185 2.87 -5.24 2.84
N VAL A 186 2.79 -5.85 4.02
CA VAL A 186 3.09 -7.29 4.17
C VAL A 186 2.01 -8.11 3.49
N SER A 187 0.73 -7.74 3.66
CA SER A 187 -0.34 -8.54 3.05
C SER A 187 -0.33 -8.55 1.52
N GLY A 188 0.31 -7.55 0.89
CA GLY A 188 0.58 -7.48 -0.55
C GLY A 188 2.01 -7.81 -0.96
N ALA A 189 2.74 -8.56 -0.14
CA ALA A 189 4.12 -9.04 -0.28
C ALA A 189 5.20 -8.22 0.45
N GLY A 190 5.40 -6.96 0.05
CA GLY A 190 6.38 -6.07 0.68
C GLY A 190 7.81 -6.32 0.21
N TYR A 191 8.38 -5.37 -0.55
CA TYR A 191 9.76 -5.46 -1.04
C TYR A 191 10.53 -4.21 -0.63
N GLY A 192 11.86 -4.34 -0.54
CA GLY A 192 12.76 -3.19 -0.39
C GLY A 192 14.17 -3.50 -0.84
N ASN A 193 15.13 -2.75 -0.31
CA ASN A 193 16.55 -2.79 -0.70
C ASN A 193 17.32 -4.02 -0.16
N MET A 194 16.67 -4.93 0.56
CA MET A 194 17.26 -6.22 0.96
C MET A 194 16.65 -7.42 0.22
N LEU A 195 15.79 -7.19 -0.79
CA LEU A 195 15.02 -8.27 -1.44
C LEU A 195 15.90 -9.33 -2.12
N ARG A 196 17.08 -8.96 -2.64
CA ARG A 196 17.98 -9.89 -3.33
C ARG A 196 18.67 -10.85 -2.36
N LYS A 197 18.85 -10.45 -1.09
CA LYS A 197 19.45 -11.31 -0.07
C LYS A 197 18.41 -12.15 0.69
N TYR A 198 17.29 -11.53 1.04
CA TYR A 198 16.34 -12.11 2.01
C TYR A 198 14.91 -12.31 1.47
N GLY A 199 14.65 -12.00 0.21
CA GLY A 199 13.32 -12.07 -0.38
C GLY A 199 12.39 -10.94 0.11
N LEU A 200 11.10 -11.19 0.05
CA LEU A 200 10.04 -10.25 0.43
C LEU A 200 9.73 -10.34 1.93
N SER A 201 8.98 -9.36 2.45
CA SER A 201 8.49 -9.39 3.83
C SER A 201 7.69 -10.66 4.11
N VAL A 202 6.86 -11.09 3.17
CA VAL A 202 6.04 -12.32 3.27
C VAL A 202 6.82 -13.62 3.32
N ASP A 203 8.04 -13.63 2.78
CA ASP A 203 8.92 -14.80 2.82
C ASP A 203 9.52 -14.98 4.23
N ASN A 204 9.38 -13.96 5.09
CA ASN A 204 9.89 -13.91 6.45
C ASN A 204 8.76 -13.87 7.51
N VAL A 205 7.51 -14.15 7.13
CA VAL A 205 6.38 -14.29 8.06
C VAL A 205 6.25 -15.74 8.49
N ILE A 206 6.25 -15.99 9.81
CA ILE A 206 6.17 -17.34 10.39
C ILE A 206 4.84 -17.63 11.10
N ASP A 207 4.11 -16.60 11.52
CA ASP A 207 2.75 -16.66 12.07
C ASP A 207 2.01 -15.33 11.84
N ALA A 208 0.70 -15.29 12.04
CA ALA A 208 -0.13 -14.10 11.98
C ALA A 208 -1.41 -14.30 12.82
N GLN A 209 -2.00 -13.20 13.29
CA GLN A 209 -3.36 -13.21 13.84
C GLN A 209 -4.31 -12.49 12.89
N ILE A 210 -5.47 -13.06 12.61
CA ILE A 210 -6.50 -12.52 11.72
C ILE A 210 -7.89 -12.66 12.34
N VAL A 211 -8.73 -11.64 12.14
CA VAL A 211 -10.17 -11.73 12.39
C VAL A 211 -10.89 -12.11 11.11
N ASP A 212 -11.58 -13.26 11.14
CA ASP A 212 -12.35 -13.79 10.01
C ASP A 212 -13.73 -13.13 9.85
N VAL A 213 -14.52 -13.57 8.87
CA VAL A 213 -15.86 -13.00 8.57
C VAL A 213 -16.91 -13.29 9.65
N LYS A 214 -16.61 -14.21 10.57
CA LYS A 214 -17.46 -14.55 11.72
C LYS A 214 -17.04 -13.79 12.98
N GLY A 215 -15.97 -13.00 12.90
CA GLY A 215 -15.41 -12.28 14.05
C GLY A 215 -14.51 -13.15 14.94
N ASN A 216 -14.07 -14.33 14.48
CA ASN A 216 -13.13 -15.16 15.25
C ASN A 216 -11.71 -14.64 15.08
N LEU A 217 -10.96 -14.53 16.17
CA LEU A 217 -9.52 -14.29 16.13
C LEU A 217 -8.79 -15.61 15.93
N LEU A 218 -8.05 -15.74 14.84
CA LEU A 218 -7.35 -16.95 14.43
C LEU A 218 -5.84 -16.70 14.37
N ASN A 219 -5.04 -17.63 14.86
CA ASN A 219 -3.60 -17.72 14.58
C ASN A 219 -3.33 -18.66 13.39
N ARG A 220 -2.07 -18.88 13.00
CA ARG A 220 -1.72 -19.79 11.88
C ARG A 220 -2.35 -21.17 12.03
N LYS A 221 -2.27 -21.77 13.23
CA LYS A 221 -2.82 -23.10 13.49
C LYS A 221 -4.34 -23.14 13.27
N SER A 222 -5.08 -22.17 13.82
CA SER A 222 -6.54 -22.16 13.74
C SER A 222 -7.09 -21.64 12.40
N MET A 223 -6.33 -20.81 11.67
CA MET A 223 -6.72 -20.35 10.32
C MET A 223 -6.40 -21.39 9.23
N GLY A 224 -5.45 -22.29 9.50
CA GLY A 224 -4.95 -23.29 8.55
C GLY A 224 -3.99 -22.71 7.50
N GLU A 225 -3.21 -23.59 6.88
CA GLU A 225 -2.13 -23.19 5.97
C GLU A 225 -2.61 -22.48 4.70
N ASP A 226 -3.83 -22.76 4.24
CA ASP A 226 -4.40 -22.10 3.06
C ASP A 226 -4.65 -20.61 3.32
N LEU A 227 -5.35 -20.27 4.39
CA LEU A 227 -5.60 -18.86 4.73
C LEU A 227 -4.29 -18.17 5.12
N PHE A 228 -3.39 -18.86 5.84
CA PHE A 228 -2.06 -18.34 6.15
C PHE A 228 -1.23 -18.05 4.90
N TRP A 229 -1.31 -18.91 3.87
CA TRP A 229 -0.71 -18.63 2.56
C TRP A 229 -1.35 -17.41 1.90
N ALA A 230 -2.68 -17.33 1.86
CA ALA A 230 -3.40 -16.26 1.17
C ALA A 230 -3.10 -14.85 1.71
N ILE A 231 -2.98 -14.69 3.03
CA ILE A 231 -2.70 -13.39 3.66
C ILE A 231 -1.25 -12.94 3.48
N ARG A 232 -0.34 -13.83 3.06
CA ARG A 232 1.07 -13.56 2.81
C ARG A 232 1.33 -13.14 1.36
N GLY A 233 0.51 -12.25 0.81
CA GLY A 233 0.73 -11.65 -0.51
C GLY A 233 -0.54 -11.43 -1.35
N GLY A 234 -1.67 -12.04 -0.99
CA GLY A 234 -2.93 -11.95 -1.72
C GLY A 234 -3.78 -10.71 -1.43
N GLY A 235 -3.28 -9.79 -0.59
CA GLY A 235 -4.01 -8.63 -0.09
C GLY A 235 -4.97 -9.01 1.03
N GLY A 236 -4.56 -8.74 2.27
CA GLY A 236 -5.25 -9.23 3.48
C GLY A 236 -6.71 -8.79 3.57
N ALA A 237 -7.01 -7.59 3.08
CA ALA A 237 -8.37 -7.03 3.01
C ALA A 237 -9.34 -7.79 2.09
N SER A 238 -8.88 -8.81 1.36
CA SER A 238 -9.76 -9.75 0.65
C SER A 238 -10.22 -10.91 1.54
N PHE A 239 -9.56 -11.19 2.67
CA PHE A 239 -9.76 -12.41 3.46
C PHE A 239 -10.17 -12.15 4.91
N GLY A 240 -9.82 -10.99 5.46
CA GLY A 240 -10.18 -10.61 6.83
C GLY A 240 -9.39 -9.41 7.33
N VAL A 241 -9.43 -9.17 8.65
CA VAL A 241 -8.63 -8.12 9.29
C VAL A 241 -7.42 -8.75 9.94
N VAL A 242 -6.25 -8.66 9.30
CA VAL A 242 -5.00 -9.10 9.94
C VAL A 242 -4.67 -8.13 11.08
N VAL A 243 -4.53 -8.66 12.29
CA VAL A 243 -4.27 -7.90 13.53
C VAL A 243 -2.77 -7.84 13.82
N SER A 244 -2.05 -8.93 13.60
CA SER A 244 -0.60 -8.99 13.84
C SER A 244 0.10 -9.96 12.90
N TYR A 245 1.40 -9.74 12.69
CA TYR A 245 2.31 -10.69 12.06
C TYR A 245 3.43 -11.05 13.02
N THR A 246 3.91 -12.28 12.93
CA THR A 246 5.15 -12.72 13.55
C THR A 246 6.20 -12.88 12.46
N PHE A 247 7.25 -12.08 12.54
CA PHE A 247 8.35 -12.06 11.57
C PHE A 247 9.56 -12.81 12.10
N LYS A 248 10.23 -13.56 11.22
CA LYS A 248 11.62 -13.97 11.43
C LYS A 248 12.51 -12.78 11.05
N LEU A 249 13.36 -12.36 11.97
CA LEU A 249 14.36 -11.31 11.73
C LEU A 249 15.53 -11.89 10.94
N VAL A 250 16.19 -11.04 10.17
CA VAL A 250 17.33 -11.42 9.33
C VAL A 250 18.62 -10.79 9.85
N PRO A 251 19.78 -11.44 9.72
CA PRO A 251 21.04 -10.85 10.12
C PRO A 251 21.40 -9.67 9.21
N VAL A 252 22.01 -8.63 9.77
CA VAL A 252 22.65 -7.55 9.02
C VAL A 252 24.03 -7.30 9.63
N PRO A 253 25.07 -6.97 8.83
CA PRO A 253 26.36 -6.61 9.39
C PRO A 253 26.25 -5.30 10.19
N GLU A 254 27.18 -5.10 11.13
CA GLU A 254 27.24 -3.86 11.92
C GLU A 254 27.45 -2.62 11.03
N THR A 255 28.18 -2.81 9.93
CA THR A 255 28.46 -1.81 8.91
C THR A 255 27.91 -2.27 7.57
N VAL A 256 27.13 -1.39 6.94
CA VAL A 256 26.63 -1.51 5.57
C VAL A 256 27.14 -0.33 4.75
N THR A 257 27.18 -0.49 3.43
CA THR A 257 27.59 0.59 2.52
C THR A 257 26.40 1.09 1.71
N ILE A 258 26.25 2.42 1.61
CA ILE A 258 25.30 3.09 0.74
C ILE A 258 26.06 4.01 -0.24
N PHE A 259 25.53 4.18 -1.45
CA PHE A 259 26.09 5.11 -2.42
C PHE A 259 25.04 5.56 -3.43
N ARG A 260 25.29 6.71 -4.06
CA ARG A 260 24.48 7.23 -5.17
C ARG A 260 25.39 7.76 -6.27
N VAL A 261 25.27 7.21 -7.48
CA VAL A 261 26.01 7.67 -8.67
C VAL A 261 25.02 8.11 -9.74
N GLN A 262 25.29 9.23 -10.42
CA GLN A 262 24.42 9.81 -11.43
C GLN A 262 25.15 10.01 -12.77
N LYS A 263 24.44 9.77 -13.87
CA LYS A 263 24.87 10.09 -15.25
C LYS A 263 23.70 10.72 -16.01
N THR A 264 24.00 11.56 -16.99
CA THR A 264 22.99 12.14 -17.90
C THR A 264 23.24 11.68 -19.34
N LEU A 265 22.39 12.05 -20.30
CA LEU A 265 22.65 11.71 -21.71
C LEU A 265 23.87 12.44 -22.28
N GLU A 266 24.29 13.53 -21.63
CA GLU A 266 25.38 14.40 -22.08
C GLU A 266 26.74 14.05 -21.45
N THR A 267 26.79 13.12 -20.48
CA THR A 267 28.07 12.69 -19.88
C THR A 267 28.83 11.73 -20.80
N ASN A 268 30.18 11.70 -20.71
CA ASN A 268 31.04 10.83 -21.53
C ASN A 268 30.62 9.35 -21.50
N VAL A 269 30.32 8.83 -20.30
CA VAL A 269 29.54 7.60 -20.17
C VAL A 269 28.09 8.04 -20.09
N THR A 270 27.30 7.78 -21.14
CA THR A 270 25.93 8.29 -21.20
C THR A 270 25.03 7.53 -20.23
N ALA A 271 23.89 8.15 -19.86
CA ALA A 271 22.83 7.46 -19.13
C ALA A 271 22.37 6.18 -19.87
N THR A 272 22.39 6.17 -21.21
CA THR A 272 22.08 4.96 -21.99
C THR A 272 23.10 3.85 -21.75
N ASP A 273 24.40 4.15 -21.81
CA ASP A 273 25.46 3.17 -21.58
C ASP A 273 25.38 2.58 -20.17
N LEU A 274 25.16 3.44 -19.18
CA LEU A 274 24.98 3.03 -17.79
C LEU A 274 23.80 2.06 -17.63
N VAL A 275 22.66 2.37 -18.26
CA VAL A 275 21.44 1.55 -18.12
C VAL A 275 21.57 0.23 -18.86
N VAL A 276 22.24 0.19 -20.01
CA VAL A 276 22.53 -1.07 -20.72
C VAL A 276 23.32 -2.03 -19.82
N GLN A 277 24.42 -1.56 -19.21
CA GLN A 277 25.23 -2.41 -18.33
C GLN A 277 24.52 -2.72 -17.00
N TRP A 278 23.77 -1.77 -16.43
CA TRP A 278 22.98 -2.00 -15.22
C TRP A 278 22.01 -3.18 -15.39
N GLN A 279 21.34 -3.32 -16.54
CA GLN A 279 20.41 -4.42 -16.79
C GLN A 279 21.09 -5.80 -16.79
N GLN A 280 22.37 -5.86 -17.11
CA GLN A 280 23.16 -7.10 -17.16
C GLN A 280 23.70 -7.49 -15.78
N VAL A 281 24.07 -6.50 -14.96
CA VAL A 281 24.76 -6.71 -13.68
C VAL A 281 23.79 -6.75 -12.50
N ALA A 282 22.88 -5.79 -12.40
CA ALA A 282 22.07 -5.61 -11.20
C ALA A 282 21.22 -6.85 -10.81
N PRO A 283 20.68 -7.64 -11.75
CA PRO A 283 19.96 -8.87 -11.40
C PRO A 283 20.87 -10.03 -10.94
N THR A 284 22.14 -10.06 -11.34
CA THR A 284 23.01 -11.25 -11.27
C THR A 284 24.24 -11.11 -10.36
N THR A 285 24.62 -9.87 -10.01
CA THR A 285 25.71 -9.56 -9.08
C THR A 285 25.48 -10.12 -7.66
N ASP A 286 26.45 -9.95 -6.76
CA ASP A 286 26.41 -10.37 -5.35
C ASP A 286 25.04 -10.09 -4.71
N ASP A 287 24.45 -11.11 -4.06
CA ASP A 287 23.08 -11.05 -3.52
C ASP A 287 22.92 -10.05 -2.36
N ARG A 288 24.02 -9.65 -1.72
CA ARG A 288 24.08 -8.59 -0.69
C ARG A 288 23.98 -7.19 -1.27
N LEU A 289 24.17 -7.03 -2.59
CA LEU A 289 24.10 -5.76 -3.28
C LEU A 289 22.72 -5.54 -3.91
N PHE A 290 22.08 -4.43 -3.55
CA PHE A 290 20.89 -3.92 -4.20
C PHE A 290 21.18 -2.57 -4.86
N MET A 291 20.91 -2.46 -6.16
CA MET A 291 21.11 -1.23 -6.93
C MET A 291 19.80 -0.79 -7.59
N ARG A 292 19.05 0.13 -6.98
CA ARG A 292 17.89 0.77 -7.63
C ARG A 292 18.37 1.73 -8.71
N LEU A 293 17.71 1.73 -9.86
CA LEU A 293 17.95 2.70 -10.92
C LEU A 293 16.74 3.65 -11.05
N LEU A 294 16.99 4.94 -10.89
CA LEU A 294 16.01 6.01 -11.12
C LEU A 294 16.27 6.64 -12.49
N LEU A 295 15.25 6.73 -13.32
CA LEU A 295 15.28 7.38 -14.63
C LEU A 295 14.29 8.54 -14.63
N GLN A 296 14.79 9.76 -14.77
CA GLN A 296 13.98 10.97 -14.63
C GLN A 296 14.29 11.98 -15.73
N PRO A 297 13.28 12.56 -16.38
CA PRO A 297 13.46 13.78 -17.16
C PRO A 297 13.90 14.93 -16.24
N VAL A 298 14.99 15.59 -16.58
CA VAL A 298 15.51 16.76 -15.86
C VAL A 298 15.88 17.86 -16.85
N SER A 299 16.04 19.09 -16.37
CA SER A 299 16.62 20.17 -17.18
C SER A 299 18.07 19.83 -17.52
N SER A 300 18.47 20.06 -18.76
CA SER A 300 19.87 19.90 -19.17
C SER A 300 20.71 21.04 -18.61
N GLU A 301 21.85 20.70 -18.00
CA GLU A 301 22.87 21.65 -17.55
C GLU A 301 23.80 22.07 -18.70
N VAL A 302 23.84 21.29 -19.79
CA VAL A 302 24.71 21.51 -20.95
C VAL A 302 23.99 22.30 -22.05
N VAL A 303 22.73 21.97 -22.34
CA VAL A 303 21.93 22.60 -23.39
C VAL A 303 20.76 23.36 -22.78
N LYS A 304 20.92 24.68 -22.60
CA LYS A 304 19.91 25.55 -21.99
C LYS A 304 18.54 25.41 -22.66
N GLY A 305 17.48 25.31 -21.85
CA GLY A 305 16.10 25.20 -22.32
C GLY A 305 15.70 23.83 -22.87
N LYS A 306 16.60 22.83 -22.87
CA LYS A 306 16.30 21.44 -23.23
C LYS A 306 16.21 20.56 -21.98
N LYS A 307 15.52 19.43 -22.14
CA LYS A 307 15.47 18.35 -21.14
C LYS A 307 16.40 17.22 -21.55
N THR A 308 16.92 16.51 -20.55
CA THR A 308 17.71 15.29 -20.67
C THR A 308 17.15 14.20 -19.76
N ILE A 309 17.72 13.00 -19.80
CA ILE A 309 17.46 11.93 -18.83
C ILE A 309 18.63 11.83 -17.86
N ARG A 310 18.31 11.86 -16.57
CA ARG A 310 19.23 11.47 -15.50
C ARG A 310 18.98 10.03 -15.09
N ALA A 311 20.01 9.21 -15.15
CA ALA A 311 20.06 7.89 -14.55
C ALA A 311 20.78 7.98 -13.19
N SER A 312 20.12 7.59 -12.11
CA SER A 312 20.71 7.52 -10.77
C SER A 312 20.70 6.09 -10.25
N VAL A 313 21.88 5.54 -9.97
CA VAL A 313 22.03 4.27 -9.26
C VAL A 313 22.10 4.58 -7.77
N VAL A 314 21.14 4.06 -6.99
CA VAL A 314 21.02 4.23 -5.55
C VAL A 314 21.14 2.86 -4.92
N ALA A 315 22.10 2.66 -4.02
CA ALA A 315 22.47 1.31 -3.59
C ALA A 315 22.55 1.12 -2.08
N LEU A 316 22.32 -0.13 -1.68
CA LEU A 316 22.64 -0.69 -0.37
C LEU A 316 23.46 -1.95 -0.61
N PHE A 317 24.61 -2.04 0.06
CA PHE A 317 25.42 -3.24 0.13
C PHE A 317 25.54 -3.69 1.59
N LEU A 318 25.19 -4.95 1.86
CA LEU A 318 25.37 -5.57 3.18
C LEU A 318 26.83 -6.02 3.36
N GLY A 319 27.73 -5.05 3.38
CA GLY A 319 29.18 -5.22 3.52
C GLY A 319 29.93 -3.88 3.40
N GLY A 320 31.26 -3.95 3.33
CA GLY A 320 32.15 -2.78 3.33
C GLY A 320 32.34 -2.13 1.96
N ALA A 321 32.82 -0.88 1.96
CA ALA A 321 32.99 -0.05 0.77
C ALA A 321 34.07 -0.60 -0.18
N ASP A 322 35.20 -1.07 0.36
CA ASP A 322 36.29 -1.64 -0.45
C ASP A 322 35.83 -2.88 -1.23
N GLU A 323 35.00 -3.71 -0.59
CA GLU A 323 34.45 -4.92 -1.19
C GLU A 323 33.52 -4.59 -2.36
N VAL A 324 32.55 -3.68 -2.16
CA VAL A 324 31.60 -3.32 -3.23
C VAL A 324 32.25 -2.58 -4.39
N VAL A 325 33.26 -1.73 -4.11
CA VAL A 325 34.06 -1.06 -5.14
C VAL A 325 34.83 -2.10 -5.96
N SER A 326 35.41 -3.12 -5.32
CA SER A 326 36.10 -4.21 -6.02
C SER A 326 35.16 -5.04 -6.90
N ILE A 327 33.97 -5.40 -6.39
CA ILE A 327 32.95 -6.14 -7.12
C ILE A 327 32.51 -5.34 -8.36
N LEU A 328 32.11 -4.08 -8.18
CA LEU A 328 31.59 -3.26 -9.26
C LEU A 328 32.67 -2.77 -10.22
N GLY A 329 33.92 -2.66 -9.80
CA GLY A 329 35.04 -2.40 -10.71
C GLY A 329 35.22 -3.52 -11.75
N LYS A 330 34.90 -4.77 -11.38
CA LYS A 330 34.97 -5.93 -12.28
C LYS A 330 33.70 -6.10 -13.10
N GLU A 331 32.54 -6.01 -12.46
CA GLU A 331 31.25 -6.35 -13.09
C GLU A 331 30.57 -5.15 -13.78
N PHE A 332 30.73 -3.94 -13.21
CA PHE A 332 30.05 -2.72 -13.65
C PHE A 332 31.00 -1.51 -13.81
N PRO A 333 32.08 -1.61 -14.60
CA PRO A 333 33.08 -0.54 -14.73
C PRO A 333 32.51 0.80 -15.21
N LEU A 334 31.44 0.84 -16.03
CA LEU A 334 30.86 2.11 -16.50
C LEU A 334 30.18 2.92 -15.40
N LEU A 335 29.84 2.30 -14.26
CA LEU A 335 29.39 3.03 -13.08
C LEU A 335 30.50 3.97 -12.58
N GLY A 336 31.76 3.52 -12.66
CA GLY A 336 32.92 4.27 -12.21
C GLY A 336 32.89 4.58 -10.71
N LEU A 337 32.32 3.66 -9.91
CA LEU A 337 32.20 3.82 -8.47
C LEU A 337 33.58 3.88 -7.83
N LYS A 338 33.81 4.89 -6.99
CA LYS A 338 35.01 5.00 -6.16
C LYS A 338 34.66 4.91 -4.69
N LYS A 339 35.68 4.72 -3.85
CA LYS A 339 35.49 4.62 -2.39
C LYS A 339 34.93 5.93 -1.83
N GLU A 340 35.27 7.07 -2.41
CA GLU A 340 34.81 8.39 -1.96
C GLU A 340 33.31 8.62 -2.25
N ASP A 341 32.71 7.85 -3.14
CA ASP A 341 31.26 7.88 -3.41
C ASP A 341 30.45 7.05 -2.40
N CYS A 342 31.13 6.28 -1.54
CA CYS A 342 30.53 5.34 -0.62
C CYS A 342 30.47 5.92 0.81
N MET A 343 29.39 5.61 1.52
CA MET A 343 29.27 5.87 2.95
C MET A 343 29.04 4.54 3.70
N GLU A 344 29.92 4.24 4.63
CA GLU A 344 29.77 3.13 5.57
C GLU A 344 28.99 3.60 6.80
N VAL A 345 27.86 2.94 7.07
CA VAL A 345 26.91 3.34 8.09
C VAL A 345 26.33 2.11 8.79
N ARG A 346 25.63 2.28 9.92
CA ARG A 346 24.84 1.19 10.50
C ARG A 346 23.62 0.93 9.62
N TRP A 347 23.08 -0.30 9.67
CA TRP A 347 21.88 -0.63 8.91
C TRP A 347 20.71 0.35 9.12
N ILE A 348 20.45 0.79 10.37
CA ILE A 348 19.36 1.74 10.65
C ILE A 348 19.58 3.13 10.04
N ASP A 349 20.83 3.57 9.92
CA ASP A 349 21.15 4.88 9.34
C ASP A 349 20.95 4.82 7.81
N SER A 350 21.22 3.65 7.21
CA SER A 350 20.86 3.40 5.81
C SER A 350 19.34 3.50 5.58
N VAL A 351 18.51 3.06 6.55
CA VAL A 351 17.03 3.17 6.45
C VAL A 351 16.60 4.64 6.38
N LEU A 352 17.21 5.51 7.18
CA LEU A 352 16.95 6.97 7.14
C LEU A 352 17.36 7.56 5.79
N TRP A 353 18.57 7.24 5.33
CA TRP A 353 19.08 7.73 4.03
C TRP A 353 18.20 7.33 2.84
N TRP A 354 17.64 6.12 2.87
CA TRP A 354 16.78 5.60 1.80
C TRP A 354 15.39 6.23 1.71
N ASN A 355 14.94 6.99 2.72
CA ASN A 355 13.65 7.69 2.66
C ASN A 355 13.65 8.85 1.63
N ASP A 356 14.82 9.19 1.06
CA ASP A 356 15.04 10.21 0.01
C ASP A 356 14.54 11.63 0.33
N ASP A 357 14.02 11.85 1.54
CA ASP A 357 13.69 13.15 2.11
C ASP A 357 15.00 13.87 2.46
N GLU A 358 15.26 14.98 1.77
CA GLU A 358 16.47 15.79 1.99
C GLU A 358 16.57 16.34 3.40
N SER A 359 15.45 16.50 4.11
CA SER A 359 15.47 16.92 5.53
C SER A 359 16.06 15.85 6.46
N LEU A 360 16.05 14.57 6.05
CA LEU A 360 16.51 13.44 6.87
C LEU A 360 17.96 13.02 6.56
N LYS A 361 18.63 13.67 5.58
CA LYS A 361 19.92 13.21 5.05
C LYS A 361 21.14 13.59 5.90
N ASN A 362 20.98 14.37 6.97
CA ASN A 362 22.09 14.86 7.79
C ASN A 362 21.88 14.65 9.30
N GLY A 363 22.45 13.59 9.87
CA GLY A 363 22.65 13.47 11.32
C GLY A 363 21.39 13.26 12.16
N GLU A 364 20.26 12.93 11.53
CA GLU A 364 19.05 12.61 12.28
C GLU A 364 19.17 11.28 13.01
N LYS A 365 18.55 11.24 14.19
CA LYS A 365 18.60 10.07 15.06
C LYS A 365 17.55 9.04 14.61
N PRO A 366 17.79 7.73 14.82
CA PRO A 366 16.81 6.68 14.49
C PRO A 366 15.39 6.92 15.02
N GLU A 367 15.23 7.69 16.10
CA GLU A 367 13.95 8.12 16.66
C GLU A 367 13.05 8.82 15.64
N THR A 368 13.59 9.48 14.61
CA THR A 368 12.75 10.11 13.58
C THR A 368 11.87 9.09 12.86
N LEU A 369 12.28 7.81 12.77
CA LEU A 369 11.45 6.74 12.20
C LEU A 369 10.12 6.52 12.94
N LEU A 370 9.99 7.02 14.17
CA LEU A 370 8.75 6.99 14.96
C LEU A 370 7.77 8.08 14.52
N ASN A 371 8.21 9.09 13.76
CA ASN A 371 7.35 10.14 13.27
C ASN A 371 6.46 9.63 12.13
N ARG A 372 5.16 9.54 12.40
CA ARG A 372 4.16 9.09 11.43
C ARG A 372 3.82 10.17 10.38
N ASN A 373 4.34 11.40 10.51
CA ASN A 373 3.99 12.54 9.65
C ASN A 373 5.07 12.92 8.62
N LEU A 374 6.20 12.21 8.56
CA LEU A 374 7.33 12.54 7.67
C LEU A 374 6.96 12.65 6.18
N ASN A 375 5.94 11.91 5.75
CA ASN A 375 5.44 11.93 4.38
C ASN A 375 4.00 12.43 4.38
N SER A 376 3.79 13.73 4.50
CA SER A 376 2.48 14.36 4.32
C SER A 376 1.87 13.95 2.96
N ALA A 377 0.55 14.09 2.82
CA ALA A 377 -0.13 13.66 1.61
C ALA A 377 0.47 14.38 0.38
N THR A 378 0.89 13.61 -0.62
CA THR A 378 1.37 14.15 -1.90
C THR A 378 0.46 13.67 -3.01
N PHE A 379 0.29 14.48 -4.07
CA PHE A 379 -0.42 14.01 -5.25
C PHE A 379 0.49 13.08 -6.03
N LEU A 380 0.02 11.85 -6.27
CA LEU A 380 0.82 10.83 -6.94
C LEU A 380 -0.03 9.88 -7.77
N LYS A 381 0.53 9.43 -8.89
CA LYS A 381 0.06 8.25 -9.63
C LYS A 381 1.23 7.30 -9.82
N ARG A 382 0.94 6.00 -9.70
CA ARG A 382 1.90 4.92 -9.85
C ARG A 382 1.31 3.82 -10.72
N LYS A 383 2.18 3.12 -11.43
CA LYS A 383 1.91 1.87 -12.15
C LYS A 383 3.11 0.96 -11.99
N SER A 384 2.99 -0.30 -12.40
CA SER A 384 4.09 -1.27 -12.28
C SER A 384 4.15 -2.24 -13.44
N ASP A 385 5.36 -2.67 -13.78
CA ASP A 385 5.62 -3.75 -14.73
C ASP A 385 6.78 -4.62 -14.24
N TYR A 386 6.95 -5.77 -14.87
CA TYR A 386 8.14 -6.61 -14.75
C TYR A 386 8.84 -6.75 -16.09
N VAL A 387 10.16 -6.80 -16.07
CA VAL A 387 10.99 -7.01 -17.27
C VAL A 387 11.65 -8.38 -17.17
N GLU A 388 11.49 -9.19 -18.21
CA GLU A 388 12.01 -10.56 -18.29
C GLU A 388 13.24 -10.68 -19.22
N LYS A 389 13.41 -9.71 -20.12
CA LYS A 389 14.54 -9.61 -21.06
C LYS A 389 15.05 -8.18 -21.09
N ALA A 390 16.37 -8.01 -21.16
CA ALA A 390 16.97 -6.68 -21.19
C ALA A 390 16.40 -5.86 -22.37
N ILE A 391 16.07 -4.61 -22.10
CA ILE A 391 15.59 -3.67 -23.09
C ILE A 391 16.77 -3.30 -24.00
N PRO A 392 16.67 -3.50 -25.33
CA PRO A 392 17.74 -3.14 -26.26
C PRO A 392 18.08 -1.65 -26.19
N ARG A 393 19.33 -1.30 -26.54
CA ARG A 393 19.84 0.08 -26.54
C ARG A 393 18.90 1.04 -27.28
N ASP A 394 18.49 0.71 -28.51
CA ASP A 394 17.59 1.55 -29.30
C ASP A 394 16.21 1.69 -28.64
N GLY A 395 15.74 0.64 -27.97
CA GLY A 395 14.54 0.66 -27.14
C GLY A 395 14.67 1.67 -26.00
N LEU A 396 15.77 1.64 -25.25
CA LEU A 396 16.05 2.60 -24.17
C LEU A 396 16.11 4.04 -24.69
N MET A 397 16.79 4.27 -25.81
CA MET A 397 16.86 5.60 -26.42
C MET A 397 15.47 6.12 -26.82
N SER A 398 14.62 5.25 -27.36
CA SER A 398 13.24 5.58 -27.72
C SER A 398 12.38 5.88 -26.48
N ILE A 399 12.53 5.09 -25.41
CA ILE A 399 11.89 5.34 -24.11
C ILE A 399 12.31 6.68 -23.54
N PHE A 400 13.61 7.01 -23.58
CA PHE A 400 14.14 8.28 -23.07
C PHE A 400 13.57 9.48 -23.84
N LYS A 401 13.48 9.37 -25.17
CA LYS A 401 12.81 10.39 -25.99
C LYS A 401 11.35 10.57 -25.57
N LYS A 402 10.62 9.48 -25.35
CA LYS A 402 9.22 9.54 -24.90
C LYS A 402 9.08 10.15 -23.50
N MET A 403 9.99 9.82 -22.58
CA MET A 403 10.01 10.39 -21.23
C MET A 403 10.27 11.90 -21.26
N ILE A 404 11.19 12.38 -22.11
CA ILE A 404 11.43 13.81 -22.32
C ILE A 404 10.19 14.52 -22.87
N GLU A 405 9.52 13.91 -23.86
CA GLU A 405 8.28 14.42 -24.46
C GLU A 405 7.15 14.57 -23.41
N LEU A 406 6.92 13.55 -22.59
CA LEU A 406 5.88 13.57 -21.54
C LEU A 406 6.26 14.51 -20.39
N GLY A 407 7.54 14.60 -20.07
CA GLY A 407 8.12 15.71 -19.34
C GLY A 407 8.34 15.50 -17.84
N LYS A 408 7.47 14.79 -17.10
CA LYS A 408 7.67 14.63 -15.63
C LYS A 408 7.70 13.18 -15.15
N VAL A 409 6.89 12.30 -15.75
CA VAL A 409 6.85 10.89 -15.34
C VAL A 409 8.22 10.22 -15.48
N GLY A 410 8.65 9.55 -14.42
CA GLY A 410 9.91 8.79 -14.35
C GLY A 410 9.68 7.29 -14.26
N LEU A 411 10.78 6.55 -14.38
CA LEU A 411 10.82 5.10 -14.18
C LEU A 411 11.76 4.76 -13.01
N VAL A 412 11.38 3.78 -12.21
CA VAL A 412 12.18 3.28 -11.09
C VAL A 412 12.34 1.77 -11.25
N PHE A 413 13.56 1.33 -11.56
CA PHE A 413 13.87 -0.10 -11.71
C PHE A 413 14.45 -0.64 -10.41
N ASN A 414 13.92 -1.77 -9.94
CA ASN A 414 14.40 -2.47 -8.75
C ASN A 414 14.82 -3.88 -9.17
N PRO A 415 16.10 -4.25 -9.02
CA PRO A 415 16.62 -5.52 -9.51
C PRO A 415 16.07 -6.71 -8.74
N TYR A 416 15.84 -7.79 -9.47
CA TYR A 416 15.45 -9.11 -8.95
C TYR A 416 16.68 -10.03 -8.99
N GLY A 417 16.48 -11.34 -9.12
CA GLY A 417 17.55 -12.33 -8.94
C GLY A 417 17.92 -12.53 -7.48
N GLY A 418 19.10 -13.10 -7.22
CA GLY A 418 19.48 -13.58 -5.89
C GLY A 418 18.37 -14.47 -5.29
N LYS A 419 17.99 -14.20 -4.04
CA LYS A 419 16.95 -14.93 -3.31
C LYS A 419 15.60 -14.96 -4.04
N MET A 420 15.26 -13.92 -4.81
CA MET A 420 14.01 -13.88 -5.59
C MET A 420 13.99 -14.90 -6.74
N GLY A 421 15.15 -15.38 -7.18
CA GLY A 421 15.28 -16.46 -8.17
C GLY A 421 15.23 -17.88 -7.58
N GLU A 422 15.40 -18.02 -6.26
CA GLU A 422 15.39 -19.30 -5.55
C GLU A 422 13.99 -19.69 -5.07
N ILE A 423 13.19 -18.70 -4.65
CA ILE A 423 11.87 -18.95 -4.06
C ILE A 423 10.88 -19.37 -5.16
N PRO A 424 10.15 -20.50 -5.01
CA PRO A 424 9.13 -20.92 -5.97
C PRO A 424 8.02 -19.87 -6.16
N SER A 425 7.48 -19.78 -7.36
CA SER A 425 6.43 -18.80 -7.70
C SER A 425 5.11 -19.02 -6.96
N ASP A 426 4.90 -20.18 -6.38
CA ASP A 426 3.69 -20.57 -5.64
C ASP A 426 3.92 -20.65 -4.11
N ALA A 427 5.15 -20.40 -3.63
CA ALA A 427 5.48 -20.43 -2.20
C ALA A 427 4.66 -19.42 -1.39
N THR A 428 4.31 -18.30 -2.01
CA THR A 428 3.35 -17.31 -1.53
C THR A 428 2.46 -16.87 -2.70
N PRO A 429 1.35 -16.15 -2.47
CA PRO A 429 0.52 -15.61 -3.55
C PRO A 429 1.29 -14.76 -4.55
N PHE A 430 2.37 -14.10 -4.13
CA PHE A 430 3.21 -13.27 -5.00
C PHE A 430 4.03 -14.16 -5.96
N PRO A 431 3.77 -14.11 -7.29
CA PRO A 431 4.31 -15.09 -8.22
C PRO A 431 5.58 -14.64 -8.96
N HIS A 432 5.95 -13.37 -8.85
CA HIS A 432 6.95 -12.76 -9.73
C HIS A 432 8.37 -13.09 -9.25
N ARG A 433 8.81 -14.33 -9.42
CA ARG A 433 10.09 -14.86 -8.89
C ARG A 433 11.14 -15.00 -10.02
N LYS A 434 11.73 -16.19 -10.17
CA LYS A 434 12.66 -16.54 -11.25
C LYS A 434 12.12 -16.13 -12.63
N GLY A 435 13.01 -15.60 -13.48
CA GLY A 435 12.69 -15.13 -14.84
C GLY A 435 12.42 -13.62 -14.95
N ASN A 436 12.25 -12.91 -13.83
CA ASN A 436 12.16 -11.45 -13.83
C ASN A 436 13.56 -10.85 -13.55
N LEU A 437 14.04 -9.97 -14.43
CA LEU A 437 15.29 -9.24 -14.24
C LEU A 437 15.12 -8.12 -13.22
N PHE A 438 14.04 -7.34 -13.36
CA PHE A 438 13.71 -6.25 -12.47
C PHE A 438 12.24 -5.87 -12.58
N LYS A 439 11.75 -5.18 -11.54
CA LYS A 439 10.43 -4.55 -11.54
C LYS A 439 10.55 -3.06 -11.82
N ILE A 440 9.66 -2.54 -12.64
CA ILE A 440 9.49 -1.12 -12.95
C ILE A 440 8.37 -0.54 -12.08
N GLN A 441 8.59 0.64 -11.51
CA GLN A 441 7.54 1.55 -11.09
C GLN A 441 7.53 2.78 -12.02
N TYR A 442 6.36 3.12 -12.54
CA TYR A 442 6.10 4.40 -13.20
C TYR A 442 5.75 5.40 -12.12
N SER A 443 6.47 6.51 -12.06
CA SER A 443 6.41 7.41 -10.91
C SER A 443 6.24 8.87 -11.33
N VAL A 444 5.16 9.49 -10.86
CA VAL A 444 4.95 10.93 -10.99
C VAL A 444 4.31 11.47 -9.71
N ASN A 445 4.92 12.53 -9.17
CA ASN A 445 4.42 13.30 -8.03
C ASN A 445 4.20 14.74 -8.46
N TRP A 446 3.23 15.43 -7.86
CA TRP A 446 3.00 16.85 -8.10
C TRP A 446 2.41 17.56 -6.87
N LYS A 447 2.38 18.90 -6.93
CA LYS A 447 1.90 19.77 -5.86
C LYS A 447 0.60 20.49 -6.20
N ASP A 448 0.37 20.78 -7.48
CA ASP A 448 -0.83 21.49 -7.95
C ASP A 448 -2.09 20.64 -7.70
N PRO A 449 -3.05 21.11 -6.88
CA PRO A 449 -4.28 20.39 -6.56
C PRO A 449 -5.34 20.47 -7.67
N SER A 450 -5.09 21.20 -8.78
CA SER A 450 -6.06 21.39 -9.85
C SER A 450 -6.45 20.08 -10.54
N ALA A 451 -7.72 19.98 -10.96
CA ALA A 451 -8.20 18.84 -11.75
C ALA A 451 -7.42 18.70 -13.08
N GLY A 452 -6.98 19.83 -13.66
CA GLY A 452 -6.14 19.83 -14.86
C GLY A 452 -4.77 19.19 -14.62
N ALA A 453 -4.14 19.46 -13.47
CA ALA A 453 -2.89 18.80 -13.09
C ALA A 453 -3.07 17.30 -12.84
N ASP A 454 -4.12 16.90 -12.12
CA ASP A 454 -4.42 15.47 -11.90
C ASP A 454 -4.61 14.73 -13.24
N LEU A 455 -5.43 15.28 -14.14
CA LEU A 455 -5.64 14.71 -15.47
C LEU A 455 -4.34 14.62 -16.28
N ASN A 456 -3.54 15.68 -16.30
CA ASN A 456 -2.28 15.71 -17.03
C ASN A 456 -1.29 14.64 -16.52
N PHE A 457 -0.99 14.63 -15.22
CA PHE A 457 0.03 13.73 -14.68
C PHE A 457 -0.42 12.26 -14.64
N THR A 458 -1.71 11.99 -14.43
CA THR A 458 -2.24 10.63 -14.56
C THR A 458 -2.18 10.15 -16.02
N ASN A 459 -2.48 11.02 -16.99
CA ASN A 459 -2.33 10.70 -18.41
C ASN A 459 -0.88 10.47 -18.83
N GLN A 460 0.09 11.25 -18.33
CA GLN A 460 1.51 10.98 -18.58
C GLN A 460 1.90 9.57 -18.12
N ALA A 461 1.47 9.16 -16.93
CA ALA A 461 1.72 7.81 -16.42
C ALA A 461 1.07 6.73 -17.30
N LYS A 462 -0.17 6.95 -17.78
CA LYS A 462 -0.86 6.05 -18.71
C LYS A 462 -0.15 5.94 -20.05
N MET A 463 0.24 7.07 -20.64
CA MET A 463 0.92 7.12 -21.93
C MET A 463 2.28 6.42 -21.88
N LEU A 464 3.09 6.66 -20.85
CA LEU A 464 4.37 5.97 -20.70
C LEU A 464 4.17 4.47 -20.46
N TYR A 465 3.18 4.08 -19.65
CA TYR A 465 2.84 2.68 -19.44
C TYR A 465 2.43 1.99 -20.73
N THR A 466 1.55 2.58 -21.53
CA THR A 466 1.17 2.04 -22.85
C THR A 466 2.39 1.94 -23.77
N TYR A 467 3.25 2.95 -23.78
CA TYR A 467 4.46 2.95 -24.60
C TYR A 467 5.44 1.83 -24.23
N MET A 468 5.51 1.45 -22.96
CA MET A 468 6.41 0.40 -22.46
C MET A 468 5.95 -1.03 -22.78
N THR A 469 4.75 -1.23 -23.33
CA THR A 469 4.17 -2.56 -23.63
C THR A 469 5.11 -3.55 -24.33
N PRO A 470 5.88 -3.19 -25.37
CA PRO A 470 6.73 -4.17 -26.08
C PRO A 470 7.99 -4.57 -25.30
N PHE A 471 8.31 -3.89 -24.19
CA PHE A 471 9.56 -4.07 -23.44
C PHE A 471 9.39 -4.83 -22.11
N VAL A 472 8.16 -5.15 -21.74
CA VAL A 472 7.81 -5.72 -20.43
C VAL A 472 7.15 -7.09 -20.59
N SER A 473 6.92 -7.76 -19.46
CA SER A 473 6.22 -9.04 -19.41
C SER A 473 4.88 -8.99 -20.17
N LYS A 474 4.50 -10.12 -20.77
CA LYS A 474 3.25 -10.28 -21.49
C LYS A 474 2.65 -11.65 -21.19
N ASN A 475 1.32 -11.76 -21.31
CA ASN A 475 0.55 -12.99 -21.10
C ASN A 475 0.78 -13.68 -19.72
N PRO A 476 0.38 -13.03 -18.61
CA PRO A 476 -0.20 -11.69 -18.51
C PRO A 476 0.88 -10.60 -18.42
N ARG A 477 0.52 -9.35 -18.70
CA ARG A 477 1.35 -8.20 -18.34
C ARG A 477 1.32 -8.02 -16.82
N ARG A 478 2.39 -8.42 -16.15
CA ARG A 478 2.46 -8.58 -14.69
C ARG A 478 2.44 -7.23 -13.98
N ALA A 479 1.75 -7.17 -12.86
CA ALA A 479 1.64 -5.99 -12.00
C ALA A 479 1.86 -6.37 -10.52
N TYR A 480 2.18 -5.38 -9.69
CA TYR A 480 2.41 -5.55 -8.27
C TYR A 480 1.24 -5.03 -7.45
N LEU A 481 0.61 -5.89 -6.64
CA LEU A 481 -0.60 -5.56 -5.88
C LEU A 481 -0.46 -4.31 -5.01
N ASN A 482 0.66 -4.16 -4.29
CA ASN A 482 0.89 -2.99 -3.45
C ASN A 482 1.06 -1.68 -4.24
N TYR A 483 1.26 -1.75 -5.56
CA TYR A 483 1.17 -0.62 -6.48
C TYR A 483 -0.16 -0.66 -7.22
N ARG A 484 -1.22 -0.68 -6.42
CA ARG A 484 -2.60 -0.80 -6.89
C ARG A 484 -2.91 0.20 -8.00
N ASP A 485 -3.61 -0.28 -9.02
CA ASP A 485 -3.87 0.48 -10.24
C ASP A 485 -5.25 0.12 -10.78
N LEU A 486 -6.23 1.01 -10.58
CA LEU A 486 -7.61 0.77 -11.00
C LEU A 486 -7.79 0.84 -12.52
N ASP A 487 -6.81 1.39 -13.25
CA ASP A 487 -6.82 1.36 -14.72
C ASP A 487 -6.67 -0.06 -15.28
N ILE A 488 -6.24 -1.04 -14.48
CA ILE A 488 -6.16 -2.44 -14.90
C ILE A 488 -7.57 -3.05 -15.05
N GLY A 489 -8.51 -2.60 -14.22
CA GLY A 489 -9.86 -3.17 -14.08
C GLY A 489 -10.31 -3.15 -12.63
N VAL A 490 -11.63 -3.07 -12.43
CA VAL A 490 -12.28 -3.09 -11.12
C VAL A 490 -13.37 -4.16 -11.09
N ASN A 491 -13.75 -4.60 -9.90
CA ASN A 491 -14.85 -5.51 -9.68
C ASN A 491 -16.08 -4.75 -9.15
N ASN A 492 -17.22 -4.94 -9.82
CA ASN A 492 -18.50 -4.35 -9.44
C ASN A 492 -19.32 -5.27 -8.54
N PHE A 493 -18.90 -6.52 -8.38
CA PHE A 493 -19.57 -7.56 -7.57
C PHE A 493 -20.98 -7.90 -8.02
N GLY A 494 -21.24 -7.79 -9.33
CA GLY A 494 -22.44 -8.36 -9.98
C GLY A 494 -22.18 -9.79 -10.47
N ASP A 495 -23.01 -10.25 -11.41
CA ASP A 495 -22.99 -11.63 -11.92
C ASP A 495 -21.63 -12.04 -12.53
N ASN A 496 -20.91 -11.09 -13.13
CA ASN A 496 -19.60 -11.29 -13.75
C ASN A 496 -18.40 -11.06 -12.80
N SER A 497 -18.62 -11.13 -11.47
CA SER A 497 -17.58 -10.78 -10.49
C SER A 497 -16.31 -11.63 -10.63
N PHE A 498 -16.43 -12.92 -10.98
CA PHE A 498 -15.24 -13.75 -11.16
C PHE A 498 -14.41 -13.31 -12.37
N GLU A 499 -15.07 -13.04 -13.50
CA GLU A 499 -14.49 -12.62 -14.77
C GLU A 499 -13.83 -11.24 -14.65
N GLU A 500 -14.54 -10.27 -14.05
CA GLU A 500 -13.98 -8.94 -13.73
C GLU A 500 -12.74 -9.06 -12.84
N GLY A 501 -12.82 -9.92 -11.82
CA GLY A 501 -11.72 -10.18 -10.90
C GLY A 501 -10.50 -10.83 -11.56
N GLN A 502 -10.73 -11.67 -12.57
CA GLN A 502 -9.68 -12.35 -13.30
C GLN A 502 -8.78 -11.37 -14.07
N VAL A 503 -9.33 -10.25 -14.57
CA VAL A 503 -8.59 -9.24 -15.36
C VAL A 503 -7.39 -8.68 -14.59
N TYR A 504 -7.59 -8.22 -13.34
CA TYR A 504 -6.49 -7.75 -12.50
C TYR A 504 -5.81 -8.89 -11.75
N GLY A 505 -6.57 -9.91 -11.33
CA GLY A 505 -6.08 -11.01 -10.52
C GLY A 505 -4.95 -11.78 -11.22
N ARG A 506 -5.08 -12.04 -12.52
CA ARG A 506 -4.02 -12.71 -13.30
C ARG A 506 -2.77 -11.85 -13.43
N LYS A 507 -2.88 -10.52 -13.52
CA LYS A 507 -1.71 -9.63 -13.56
C LYS A 507 -0.97 -9.58 -12.23
N PHE A 508 -1.70 -9.61 -11.11
CA PHE A 508 -1.10 -9.59 -9.78
C PHE A 508 -0.53 -10.95 -9.37
N PHE A 509 -1.21 -12.06 -9.71
CA PHE A 509 -0.98 -13.38 -9.10
C PHE A 509 -0.71 -14.51 -10.10
N ASN A 510 -0.69 -14.26 -11.41
CA ASN A 510 -0.52 -15.30 -12.44
C ASN A 510 -1.47 -16.50 -12.19
N GLN A 511 -0.91 -17.70 -12.05
CA GLN A 511 -1.64 -18.94 -11.79
C GLN A 511 -2.14 -19.04 -10.33
N ASN A 512 -1.48 -18.36 -9.38
CA ASN A 512 -1.87 -18.35 -7.96
C ASN A 512 -3.25 -17.72 -7.71
N PHE A 513 -3.79 -16.97 -8.68
CA PHE A 513 -5.13 -16.40 -8.61
C PHE A 513 -6.20 -17.47 -8.35
N ASP A 514 -6.12 -18.65 -8.97
CA ASP A 514 -7.15 -19.67 -8.81
C ASP A 514 -7.18 -20.24 -7.39
N ARG A 515 -6.00 -20.45 -6.80
CA ARG A 515 -5.88 -20.85 -5.40
C ARG A 515 -6.43 -19.78 -4.46
N LEU A 516 -6.12 -18.50 -4.72
CA LEU A 516 -6.68 -17.38 -3.94
C LEU A 516 -8.22 -17.36 -3.99
N VAL A 517 -8.82 -17.53 -5.17
CA VAL A 517 -10.28 -17.57 -5.32
C VAL A 517 -10.89 -18.77 -4.57
N ASN A 518 -10.28 -19.95 -4.65
CA ASN A 518 -10.74 -21.12 -3.91
C ASN A 518 -10.74 -20.86 -2.39
N ILE A 519 -9.66 -20.27 -1.88
CA ILE A 519 -9.53 -19.94 -0.46
C ILE A 519 -10.56 -18.88 -0.07
N LYS A 520 -10.70 -17.81 -0.88
CA LYS A 520 -11.69 -16.76 -0.68
C LYS A 520 -13.11 -17.31 -0.58
N THR A 521 -13.48 -18.20 -1.51
CA THR A 521 -14.79 -18.86 -1.55
C THR A 521 -15.06 -19.67 -0.28
N LYS A 522 -14.02 -20.30 0.29
CA LYS A 522 -14.15 -21.09 1.53
C LYS A 522 -14.25 -20.22 2.78
N VAL A 523 -13.41 -19.18 2.89
CA VAL A 523 -13.27 -18.40 4.13
C VAL A 523 -14.23 -17.22 4.24
N ASP A 524 -14.71 -16.70 3.11
CA ASP A 524 -15.67 -15.61 3.02
C ASP A 524 -16.61 -15.79 1.81
N PRO A 525 -17.51 -16.79 1.86
CA PRO A 525 -18.39 -17.15 0.74
C PRO A 525 -19.38 -16.05 0.36
N GLN A 526 -19.72 -15.16 1.31
CA GLN A 526 -20.62 -14.03 1.09
C GLN A 526 -19.89 -12.79 0.55
N ASN A 527 -18.57 -12.89 0.34
CA ASN A 527 -17.72 -11.81 -0.14
C ASN A 527 -17.89 -10.51 0.68
N PHE A 528 -17.92 -10.64 2.01
CA PHE A 528 -18.02 -9.50 2.93
C PHE A 528 -16.78 -8.60 2.84
N PHE A 529 -15.58 -9.20 2.91
CA PHE A 529 -14.32 -8.49 2.76
C PHE A 529 -14.05 -8.24 1.28
N ARG A 530 -14.53 -7.09 0.79
CA ARG A 530 -14.42 -6.73 -0.62
C ARG A 530 -14.05 -5.27 -0.85
N ASN A 531 -13.31 -5.05 -1.93
CA ASN A 531 -12.95 -3.75 -2.47
C ASN A 531 -12.78 -3.84 -3.98
N GLU A 532 -12.57 -2.73 -4.65
CA GLU A 532 -12.59 -2.60 -6.10
C GLU A 532 -11.62 -3.55 -6.83
N GLN A 533 -10.61 -4.11 -6.16
CA GLN A 533 -9.70 -5.14 -6.69
C GLN A 533 -9.46 -6.32 -5.71
N SER A 534 -10.42 -6.65 -4.84
CA SER A 534 -10.30 -7.80 -3.94
C SER A 534 -10.57 -9.12 -4.66
N ILE A 535 -9.93 -10.21 -4.23
CA ILE A 535 -10.17 -11.55 -4.78
C ILE A 535 -11.68 -11.87 -4.78
N PRO A 536 -12.28 -12.25 -5.94
CA PRO A 536 -13.68 -12.63 -5.99
C PRO A 536 -13.91 -14.03 -5.41
N VAL A 537 -15.16 -14.37 -5.17
CA VAL A 537 -15.60 -15.75 -4.90
C VAL A 537 -15.89 -16.47 -6.22
N ARG A 538 -15.87 -17.81 -6.22
CA ARG A 538 -16.42 -18.56 -7.35
C ARG A 538 -17.93 -18.30 -7.48
N PRO A 539 -18.48 -18.31 -8.70
CA PRO A 539 -19.93 -18.36 -8.89
C PRO A 539 -20.48 -19.57 -8.14
N THR A 540 -21.54 -19.38 -7.36
CA THR A 540 -22.35 -20.50 -6.90
C THR A 540 -22.95 -21.15 -8.14
N LYS A 541 -22.69 -22.45 -8.37
CA LYS A 541 -23.41 -23.17 -9.43
C LYS A 541 -24.91 -23.04 -9.13
N PRO A 542 -25.73 -22.64 -10.12
CA PRO A 542 -27.18 -22.57 -9.94
C PRO A 542 -27.77 -23.93 -9.57
#